data_AF-A0A3A2ZXA2-F1
#
_entry.id   AF-A0A3A2ZXA2-F1
#
_cell.length_a   1.000
_cell.length_b   1.000
_cell.length_c   1.000
_cell.angle_alpha   90.00
_cell.angle_beta   90.00
_cell.angle_gamma   90.00
#
_symmetry.space_group_name_H-M   'P 1'
#
loop_
_entity.id
_entity.type
_entity.pdbx_description
1 polymer ?
#
loop_
_entity_poly.entity_id
_entity_poly.type
_entity_poly.pdbx_seq_one_letter_code
_entity_poly.pdbx_strand_id
1 'polypeptide(L)'
;MDGTVCCAWPSMDGDEKVTHEAATMQFVGEKTNIPVPSVIAWGLSHENPLGVRAFIIMEFIEGEPLDVILRQGTGPEEAHSL
;
A
#
# COMPACT_ATOMS: atom_id res chain seq x y z
N MET A 1 -24.82 -5.30 -21.27
CA MET A 1 -23.94 -6.37 -20.77
C MET A 1 -22.74 -6.34 -21.70
N ASP A 2 -21.58 -5.85 -21.32
CA ASP A 2 -20.89 -5.91 -20.03
C ASP A 2 -20.08 -4.63 -19.76
N GLY A 3 -20.41 -3.97 -18.65
CA GLY A 3 -19.48 -3.03 -18.04
C GLY A 3 -18.39 -3.83 -17.35
N THR A 4 -17.12 -3.55 -17.68
CA THR A 4 -15.92 -3.59 -16.81
C THR A 4 -14.69 -3.65 -17.70
N VAL A 5 -14.14 -2.49 -18.09
CA VAL A 5 -12.68 -2.22 -18.06
C VAL A 5 -12.53 -0.68 -17.98
N CYS A 6 -12.84 -0.10 -16.83
CA CYS A 6 -12.23 1.17 -16.43
C CYS A 6 -11.08 0.79 -15.50
N CYS A 7 -9.88 1.30 -15.77
CA CYS A 7 -8.66 1.15 -14.96
C CYS A 7 -7.83 -0.13 -15.16
N ALA A 8 -7.47 -0.46 -16.40
CA ALA A 8 -6.25 -1.25 -16.63
C ALA A 8 -5.05 -0.29 -16.65
N TRP A 9 -4.56 0.11 -15.47
CA TRP A 9 -3.18 0.61 -15.36
C TRP A 9 -2.26 -0.49 -15.92
N PRO A 10 -1.20 -0.16 -16.68
CA PRO A 10 -0.26 -1.18 -17.13
C PRO A 10 0.23 -1.93 -15.89
N SER A 11 -0.06 -3.23 -15.84
CA SER A 11 0.29 -4.08 -14.71
C SER A 11 1.80 -4.03 -14.58
N MET A 12 2.30 -3.25 -13.63
CA MET A 12 3.71 -3.27 -13.24
C MET A 12 4.09 -4.71 -12.93
N ASP A 13 5.24 -5.14 -13.42
CA ASP A 13 5.74 -6.48 -13.12
C ASP A 13 5.87 -6.62 -11.60
N GLY A 14 5.55 -7.81 -11.07
CA GLY A 14 5.53 -8.03 -9.62
C GLY A 14 6.91 -7.81 -8.98
N ASP A 15 7.97 -8.16 -9.70
CA ASP A 15 9.35 -8.01 -9.24
C ASP A 15 9.76 -6.52 -9.22
N GLU A 16 9.37 -5.78 -10.25
CA GLU A 16 9.58 -4.32 -10.33
C GLU A 16 8.86 -3.59 -9.19
N LYS A 17 7.58 -3.93 -8.96
CA LYS A 17 6.78 -3.35 -7.87
C LYS A 17 7.42 -3.60 -6.51
N VAL A 18 7.79 -4.85 -6.22
CA VAL A 18 8.38 -5.22 -4.92
C VAL A 18 9.69 -4.48 -4.67
N THR A 19 10.54 -4.36 -5.70
CA THR A 19 11.80 -3.61 -5.61
C THR A 19 11.54 -2.13 -5.28
N HIS A 20 10.61 -1.49 -5.99
CA HIS A 20 10.27 -0.08 -5.76
C HIS A 20 9.65 0.16 -4.38
N GLU A 21 8.74 -0.72 -3.92
CA GLU A 21 8.10 -0.58 -2.62
C GLU A 21 9.09 -0.74 -1.47
N ALA A 22 9.96 -1.76 -1.52
CA ALA A 22 10.98 -1.98 -0.49
C ALA A 22 11.94 -0.79 -0.39
N ALA A 23 12.45 -0.31 -1.53
CA ALA A 23 13.33 0.86 -1.58
C ALA A 23 12.64 2.14 -1.09
N THR A 24 11.36 2.33 -1.45
CA THR A 24 10.59 3.52 -1.05
C THR A 24 10.33 3.53 0.46
N MET A 25 9.94 2.40 1.05
CA MET A 25 9.73 2.31 2.51
C MET A 25 11.03 2.63 3.26
N GLN A 26 12.16 2.07 2.82
CA GLN A 26 13.45 2.40 3.41
C GLN A 26 13.76 3.90 3.31
N PHE A 27 13.60 4.49 2.11
CA PHE A 27 13.87 5.90 1.89
C PHE A 27 12.98 6.81 2.76
N VAL A 28 11.67 6.55 2.85
CA VAL A 28 10.75 7.35 3.66
C VAL A 28 11.11 7.27 5.14
N GLY A 29 11.45 6.08 5.63
CA GLY A 29 11.89 5.88 7.02
C GLY A 29 13.21 6.58 7.34
N GLU A 30 14.13 6.68 6.38
CA GLU A 30 15.40 7.39 6.55
C GLU A 30 15.29 8.91 6.44
N LYS A 31 14.33 9.43 5.66
CA LYS A 31 14.24 10.86 5.31
C LYS A 31 13.16 11.64 6.02
N THR A 32 12.25 10.97 6.70
CA THR A 32 11.10 11.61 7.36
C THR A 32 10.88 11.03 8.75
N ASN A 33 9.99 11.65 9.52
CA ASN A 33 9.48 11.10 10.79
C ASN A 33 8.14 10.39 10.62
N ILE A 34 7.71 10.12 9.37
CA ILE A 34 6.49 9.37 9.11
C ILE A 34 6.77 7.90 9.45
N PRO A 35 5.98 7.27 10.34
CA PRO A 35 6.17 5.87 10.67
C PRO A 35 5.78 5.02 9.45
N VAL A 36 6.75 4.28 8.90
CA VAL A 36 6.56 3.28 7.85
C VAL A 36 7.10 1.93 8.34
N PRO A 37 6.55 0.79 7.88
CA PRO A 37 7.03 -0.52 8.29
C PRO A 37 8.50 -0.72 7.94
N SER A 38 9.31 -1.23 8.86
CA SER A 38 10.67 -1.65 8.53
C SER A 38 10.62 -2.92 7.69
N VAL A 39 11.36 -2.94 6.58
CA VAL A 39 11.48 -4.12 5.72
C VAL A 39 12.42 -5.14 6.38
N ILE A 40 11.91 -6.33 6.67
CA ILE A 40 12.69 -7.44 7.27
C ILE A 40 13.35 -8.27 6.17
N ALA A 41 12.59 -8.58 5.11
CA ALA A 41 13.07 -9.30 3.94
C ALA A 41 12.17 -9.01 2.74
N TRP A 42 12.70 -9.13 1.53
CA TRP A 42 11.92 -9.12 0.29
C TRP A 42 12.65 -9.97 -0.75
N GLY A 43 11.96 -10.40 -1.79
CA GLY A 43 12.57 -11.22 -2.83
C GLY A 43 11.76 -11.27 -4.10
N LEU A 44 12.45 -11.50 -5.21
CA LEU A 44 11.87 -11.54 -6.54
C LEU A 44 11.23 -12.91 -6.82
N SER A 45 10.33 -12.97 -7.80
CA SER A 45 9.61 -14.21 -8.12
C SER A 45 10.56 -15.34 -8.52
N HIS A 46 11.63 -15.04 -9.25
CA HIS A 46 12.61 -16.05 -9.69
C HIS A 46 13.58 -16.52 -8.59
N GLU A 47 13.70 -15.75 -7.51
CA GLU A 47 14.56 -16.07 -6.37
C GLU A 47 13.82 -16.87 -5.29
N ASN A 48 12.50 -17.00 -5.43
CA ASN A 48 11.65 -17.59 -4.42
C ASN A 48 11.59 -19.14 -4.56
N PRO A 49 12.23 -19.90 -3.66
CA PRO A 49 12.29 -21.37 -3.76
C PRO A 49 10.93 -22.04 -3.56
N LEU A 50 9.94 -21.33 -3.02
CA LEU A 50 8.58 -21.84 -2.82
C LEU A 50 7.71 -21.71 -4.08
N GLY A 51 8.23 -21.10 -5.16
CA GLY A 51 7.48 -20.85 -6.39
C GLY A 51 6.33 -19.86 -6.24
N VAL A 52 6.25 -19.17 -5.08
CA VAL A 52 5.37 -18.02 -4.90
C VAL A 52 5.98 -16.79 -5.56
N ARG A 53 5.13 -15.87 -6.02
CA ARG A 53 5.57 -14.62 -6.67
C ARG A 53 6.41 -13.76 -5.71
N ALA A 54 6.91 -12.64 -6.21
CA ALA A 54 7.62 -11.65 -5.41
C ALA A 54 6.92 -11.34 -4.08
N PHE A 55 7.71 -11.11 -3.04
CA PHE A 55 7.20 -10.93 -1.68
C PHE A 55 7.95 -9.84 -0.92
N ILE A 56 7.30 -9.30 0.10
CA ILE A 56 7.88 -8.43 1.12
C ILE A 56 7.41 -8.93 2.49
N ILE A 57 8.35 -9.06 3.42
CA ILE A 57 8.13 -9.30 4.85
C ILE A 57 8.56 -8.03 5.58
N MET A 58 7.65 -7.46 6.36
CA MET A 58 7.85 -6.18 7.03
C MET A 58 7.23 -6.20 8.42
N GLU A 59 7.61 -5.23 9.25
CA GLU A 59 7.03 -5.05 10.57
C GLU A 59 5.54 -4.73 10.50
N PHE A 60 4.78 -5.21 11.49
CA PHE A 60 3.40 -4.79 11.66
C PHE A 60 3.35 -3.50 12.46
N ILE A 61 2.62 -2.49 11.95
CA ILE A 61 2.34 -1.25 12.67
C ILE A 61 0.88 -1.27 13.12
N GLU A 62 0.66 -1.16 14.42
CA GLU A 62 -0.68 -1.03 14.98
C GLU A 62 -1.26 0.37 14.67
N GLY A 63 -2.48 0.40 14.15
CA GLY A 63 -3.16 1.64 13.82
C GLY A 63 -4.52 1.40 13.16
N GLU A 64 -5.29 2.47 13.01
CA GLU A 64 -6.57 2.47 12.31
C GLU A 64 -6.47 3.29 11.01
N PRO A 65 -7.14 2.88 9.92
CA PRO A 65 -7.22 3.68 8.70
C PRO A 65 -7.79 5.07 9.00
N LEU A 66 -7.10 6.10 8.50
CA LEU A 66 -7.49 7.49 8.76
C LEU A 66 -8.91 7.82 8.25
N ASP A 67 -9.37 7.16 7.18
CA ASP A 67 -10.72 7.39 6.64
C ASP A 67 -11.83 6.96 7.61
N VAL A 68 -11.60 5.90 8.40
CA VAL A 68 -12.53 5.47 9.46
C VAL A 68 -12.71 6.59 10.48
N ILE A 69 -11.61 7.22 10.91
CA ILE A 69 -11.63 8.33 11.86
C ILE A 69 -12.29 9.57 11.25
N LEU A 70 -11.91 9.94 10.02
CA LEU A 70 -12.40 11.14 9.36
C LEU A 70 -13.91 11.07 9.06
N ARG A 71 -14.43 9.89 8.73
CA ARG A 71 -15.87 9.69 8.43
C ARG A 71 -16.75 9.67 9.68
N GLN A 72 -16.19 9.45 10.86
CA GLN A 72 -16.94 9.53 12.13
C GLN A 72 -17.26 10.98 12.52
N GLY A 73 -16.50 11.96 12.02
CA GLY A 73 -16.73 13.39 12.27
C GLY A 73 -17.78 14.04 11.36
N THR A 74 -18.24 13.36 10.30
CA THR A 74 -19.29 13.88 9.41
C THR A 74 -20.66 13.37 9.88
N GLY A 75 -21.25 14.05 10.86
CA GLY A 75 -22.67 13.87 11.16
C GLY A 75 -23.54 14.29 9.96
N PRO A 76 -24.74 13.73 9.78
CA PRO A 76 -25.61 14.03 8.62
C PRO A 76 -26.32 15.41 8.64
N GLU A 77 -25.85 16.41 9.39
CA GLU A 77 -26.55 17.70 9.51
C GLU A 77 -25.60 18.86 9.26
N GLU A 78 -25.45 19.22 7.97
CA GLU A 78 -25.31 20.60 7.43
C GLU A 78 -24.96 20.54 5.93
N ALA A 79 -25.76 19.82 5.14
CA ALA A 79 -25.81 19.97 3.69
C ALA A 79 -27.16 20.55 3.24
N HIS A 80 -27.76 21.39 4.08
CA HIS A 80 -28.93 22.20 3.74
C HIS A 80 -28.62 23.68 4.02
N SER A 81 -28.53 24.45 2.93
CA SER A 81 -28.23 25.88 2.83
C SER A 81 -26.75 26.21 2.74
N LEU A 82 -26.25 26.40 1.51
CA LEU A 82 -26.23 27.70 0.83
C LEU A 82 -26.16 27.50 -0.69
#